data_AF-A0A3D8PGU9-F1
#
_entry.id   AF-A0A3D8PGU9-F1
#
_cell.length_a   1.000
_cell.length_b   1.000
_cell.length_c   1.000
_cell.angle_alpha   90.00
_cell.angle_beta   90.00
_cell.angle_gamma   90.00
#
_symmetry.space_group_name_H-M   'P 1'
#
loop_
_entity.id
_entity.type
_entity.pdbx_description
1 polymer ?
#
loop_
_entity_poly.entity_id
_entity_poly.type
_entity_poly.pdbx_seq_one_letter_code
_entity_poly.pdbx_strand_id
1 'polypeptide(L)' 'MKKREPLIGKDGEVRELDDAFFATAKRGRPAMPAAERKVRMNLMIEPEIASQLDKLDNKSAFVNEVLRKALG' A
#
# COMPACT_ATOMS: atom_id res chain seq x y z
N MET A 1 28.51 -3.30 8.83
CA MET A 1 27.28 -2.81 9.48
C MET A 1 27.20 -3.42 10.87
N LYS A 2 27.21 -2.62 11.95
CA LYS A 2 26.99 -3.14 13.31
C LYS A 2 25.56 -3.69 13.40
N LYS A 3 25.40 -4.93 13.89
CA LYS A 3 24.08 -5.51 14.19
C LYS A 3 23.42 -4.63 15.25
N ARG A 4 22.17 -4.22 14.99
CA ARG A 4 21.35 -3.50 15.98
C ARG A 4 21.02 -4.47 17.11
N GLU A 5 21.09 -4.00 18.34
CA GLU A 5 20.61 -4.80 19.46
C GLU A 5 19.11 -5.08 19.30
N PRO A 6 18.65 -6.30 19.62
CA PRO A 6 17.24 -6.61 19.58
C PRO A 6 16.48 -5.78 20.63
N LEU A 7 15.34 -5.22 20.23
CA LEU A 7 14.44 -4.46 21.11
C LEU A 7 13.63 -5.35 22.07
N ILE A 8 13.69 -6.66 21.86
CA ILE A 8 13.08 -7.68 22.71
C ILE A 8 14.24 -8.44 23.38
N GLY A 9 14.24 -8.48 24.71
CA GLY A 9 15.19 -9.24 25.50
C GLY A 9 14.96 -10.75 25.39
N LYS A 10 15.94 -11.54 25.87
CA LYS A 10 15.83 -13.01 25.88
C LYS A 10 14.80 -13.53 26.89
N ASP A 11 14.45 -12.69 27.85
CA ASP A 11 13.37 -12.80 28.82
C ASP A 11 11.99 -12.48 28.24
N GLY A 12 11.92 -11.98 27.00
CA GLY A 12 10.68 -11.54 26.37
C GLY A 12 10.25 -10.13 26.79
N GLU A 13 11.06 -9.43 27.58
CA GLU A 13 10.76 -8.04 27.95
C GLU A 13 11.06 -7.09 26.79
N VAL A 14 10.17 -6.12 26.59
CA VAL A 14 10.32 -5.08 25.57
C VAL A 14 11.14 -3.94 26.17
N ARG A 15 12.26 -3.61 25.53
CA ARG A 15 13.13 -2.50 25.96
C ARG A 15 12.54 -1.15 25.54
N GLU A 16 12.91 -0.11 26.28
CA GLU A 16 12.52 1.27 25.95
C GLU A 16 13.06 1.70 24.58
N LEU A 17 12.27 2.49 23.85
CA LEU A 17 12.68 3.07 22.58
C LEU A 17 13.58 4.27 22.84
N ASP A 18 14.84 4.18 22.46
CA ASP A 18 15.86 5.19 22.70
C ASP A 18 16.14 6.06 21.46
N ASP A 19 17.04 7.04 21.63
CA ASP A 19 17.46 7.95 20.56
C ASP A 19 18.03 7.19 19.35
N ALA A 20 18.64 6.03 19.54
CA ALA A 20 19.16 5.20 18.46
C ALA A 20 18.04 4.56 17.63
N PHE A 21 16.94 4.15 18.26
CA PHE A 21 15.73 3.70 17.56
C PHE A 21 15.14 4.83 16.70
N PHE A 22 14.91 5.99 17.31
CA PHE A 22 14.28 7.13 16.64
C PHE A 22 15.17 7.75 15.56
N ALA A 23 16.49 7.68 15.68
CA ALA A 23 17.42 8.12 14.63
C ALA A 23 17.22 7.41 13.28
N THR A 24 16.64 6.20 13.29
CA THR A 24 16.38 5.42 12.07
C THR A 24 14.90 5.17 11.81
N ALA A 25 14.04 5.64 12.71
CA ALA A 25 12.59 5.52 12.56
C ALA A 25 12.11 6.44 11.43
N LYS A 26 11.38 5.86 10.47
CA LYS A 26 10.72 6.63 9.42
C LYS A 26 9.37 7.09 9.94
N ARG A 27 9.17 8.42 10.01
CA ARG A 27 7.86 9.00 10.37
C ARG A 27 6.83 8.70 9.28
N GLY A 28 5.59 8.45 9.68
CA GLY A 28 4.45 8.26 8.79
C GLY A 28 3.90 6.83 8.78
N ARG A 29 2.83 6.61 8.02
CA ARG A 29 2.26 5.27 7.82
C ARG A 29 3.26 4.42 7.02
N PRO A 30 3.45 3.13 7.38
CA PRO A 30 4.21 2.20 6.54
C PRO A 30 3.71 2.23 5.10
N ALA A 31 4.63 2.17 4.15
CA ALA A 31 4.26 2.12 2.75
C ALA A 31 3.49 0.82 2.47
N MET A 32 2.45 0.91 1.64
CA MET A 32 1.71 -0.26 1.19
C MET A 32 2.67 -1.28 0.56
N PRO A 33 2.57 -2.58 0.92
CA PRO A 33 3.36 -3.64 0.32
C PRO A 33 3.29 -3.59 -1.21
N ALA A 34 4.40 -3.86 -1.90
CA ALA A 34 4.46 -3.74 -3.34
C ALA A 34 3.41 -4.61 -4.06
N ALA A 35 3.13 -5.80 -3.52
CA ALA A 35 2.13 -6.74 -4.05
C ALA A 35 0.68 -6.23 -3.95
N GLU A 36 0.41 -5.27 -3.07
CA GLU A 36 -0.93 -4.71 -2.86
C GLU A 36 -1.16 -3.41 -3.64
N ARG A 37 -0.13 -2.90 -4.31
CA ARG A 37 -0.22 -1.65 -5.07
C ARG A 37 -0.97 -1.88 -6.37
N LYS A 38 -1.91 -0.99 -6.68
CA LYS A 38 -2.53 -0.91 -8.01
C LYS A 38 -1.47 -0.57 -9.06
N VAL A 39 -1.56 -1.19 -10.23
CA VAL A 39 -0.71 -0.90 -11.38
C VAL A 39 -1.38 0.14 -12.26
N ARG A 40 -0.64 1.16 -12.69
CA ARG A 40 -1.15 2.14 -13.67
C ARG A 40 -1.14 1.51 -15.06
N MET A 41 -2.31 1.47 -15.69
CA MET A 41 -2.47 1.01 -17.07
C MET A 41 -3.18 2.11 -17.88
N ASN A 42 -2.74 2.31 -19.12
CA ASN A 42 -3.37 3.25 -20.05
C ASN A 42 -4.15 2.43 -21.09
N LEU A 43 -5.44 2.69 -21.21
CA LEU A 43 -6.34 2.02 -22.15
C LEU A 43 -7.19 3.08 -22.85
N MET A 44 -7.49 2.85 -24.11
CA MET A 44 -8.46 3.65 -24.86
C MET A 44 -9.81 2.94 -24.77
N ILE A 45 -10.84 3.66 -24.30
CA ILE A 45 -12.21 3.15 -24.19
C ILE A 45 -13.15 4.04 -24.99
N GLU A 46 -14.32 3.52 -25.31
CA GLU A 46 -15.35 4.29 -26.02
C GLU A 46 -15.80 5.53 -25.21
N PRO A 47 -16.12 6.64 -25.89
CA PRO A 47 -16.45 7.91 -25.23
C PRO A 47 -17.70 7.82 -24.35
N GLU A 48 -18.65 6.96 -24.69
CA GLU A 48 -19.84 6.70 -23.87
C GLU A 48 -19.45 6.09 -22.52
N ILE A 49 -18.59 5.07 -22.53
CA ILE A 49 -18.11 4.38 -21.33
C ILE A 49 -17.30 5.34 -20.45
N ALA A 50 -16.44 6.17 -21.05
CA ALA A 50 -15.70 7.21 -20.32
C ALA A 50 -16.65 8.18 -19.61
N SER A 51 -17.70 8.64 -20.29
CA SER A 51 -18.71 9.54 -19.73
C SER A 51 -19.51 8.90 -18.59
N GLN A 52 -19.75 7.58 -18.65
CA GLN A 52 -20.40 6.84 -17.56
C GLN A 52 -19.47 6.68 -16.35
N LEU A 53 -18.19 6.37 -16.58
CA LEU A 53 -17.19 6.30 -15.51
C LEU A 53 -16.99 7.66 -14.84
N ASP A 54 -17.03 8.76 -15.58
CA ASP A 54 -16.90 10.12 -15.05
C ASP A 54 -17.96 10.50 -14.01
N LYS A 55 -19.13 9.84 -14.03
CA LYS A 55 -20.20 10.05 -13.04
C LYS A 55 -19.98 9.30 -11.73
N LEU A 56 -19.00 8.39 -11.67
CA LEU A 56 -18.72 7.59 -10.48
C LEU A 56 -17.65 8.23 -9.60
N ASP A 57 -17.87 8.21 -8.29
CA ASP A 57 -16.88 8.69 -7.31
C ASP A 57 -15.56 7.89 -7.36
N ASN A 58 -15.64 6.58 -7.62
CA ASN A 58 -14.46 5.70 -7.65
C ASN A 58 -14.43 4.78 -8.88
N LYS A 59 -14.00 5.35 -10.01
CA LYS A 59 -13.81 4.67 -11.29
C LYS A 59 -12.95 3.42 -11.18
N SER A 60 -11.84 3.51 -10.45
CA SER A 60 -10.87 2.42 -10.31
C SER A 60 -11.44 1.21 -9.57
N ALA A 61 -12.29 1.43 -8.56
CA ALA A 61 -12.93 0.32 -7.85
C ALA A 61 -13.90 -0.43 -8.76
N PHE A 62 -14.76 0.31 -9.48
CA PHE A 62 -15.71 -0.26 -10.43
C PHE A 62 -15.01 -1.04 -11.55
N VAL A 63 -14.01 -0.43 -12.20
CA VAL A 63 -13.25 -1.08 -13.28
C VAL A 63 -12.58 -2.36 -12.80
N ASN A 64 -11.97 -2.36 -11.61
CA ASN A 64 -11.35 -3.56 -11.06
C ASN A 64 -12.37 -4.66 -10.74
N GLU A 65 -13.56 -4.31 -10.26
CA GLU A 65 -14.62 -5.28 -9.99
C GLU A 65 -15.13 -5.94 -11.28
N VAL A 66 -15.40 -5.13 -12.31
CA VAL A 66 -15.85 -5.62 -13.63
C VAL A 66 -14.78 -6.50 -14.28
N LEU A 67 -13.51 -6.05 -14.27
CA LEU A 67 -12.41 -6.82 -14.82
C LEU A 67 -12.17 -8.13 -14.06
N ARG A 68 -12.33 -8.15 -12.73
CA ARG A 68 -12.28 -9.39 -11.95
C ARG A 68 -13.41 -10.34 -12.36
N LYS A 69 -14.65 -9.85 -12.43
CA LYS A 69 -15.78 -10.69 -12.89
C LYS A 69 -15.57 -11.25 -14.31
N ALA A 70 -14.93 -10.49 -15.19
CA ALA A 70 -14.69 -10.90 -16.57
C ALA A 70 -13.48 -11.85 -16.74
N LEU A 71 -12.43 -11.69 -15.92
CA LEU A 71 -11.17 -12.43 -16.02
C LEU A 71 -11.06 -13.62 -15.06
N GLY A 72 -11.89 -13.67 -14.01
CA GLY A 72 -11.86 -14.68 -12.94
C GLY A 72 -11.13 -14.23 -11.68
#